data_AF-A0A847PBK4-F1
#
_entry.id   AF-A0A847PBK4-F1
#
_cell.length_a   1.000
_cell.length_b   1.000
_cell.length_c   1.000
_cell.angle_alpha   90.00
_cell.angle_beta   90.00
_cell.angle_gamma   90.00
#
_symmetry.space_group_name_H-M   'P 1'
#
loop_
_entity.id
_entity.type
_entity.pdbx_description
1 polymer ?
#
loop_
_entity_poly.entity_id
_entity_poly.type
_entity_poly.pdbx_seq_one_letter_code
_entity_poly.pdbx_strand_id
1 'polypeptide(L)'
;MIWMWTLLVLLLLLNLVLLVLLAKVHRSKKGMERLIAACASDGKRLDLSVVLGEKASQGGSSTLLLSRLRTLLQDSFNKLQKVVMAVYDFDRNFHHFAKFQLFTSMRGNVISGRKSVFMLQEGCHAQDRSINRVAEISRRLYSFVEELTASSNEISGKAEVGMEDMRSMDENVSEVKREMQNMLTVSTNLSDQANSVRAVVDSITNIAEQTNLLALNASIEAARAGDAGRGFAVVAEEVRKLADESKSVAGRIIRIIDELAQNIDGSLETTRSVSSRTDRFAEEIARVVDAISGVLAGMRSINEATGDVAHMTQEMSQLSSALQESSRKLVESSDDALGDIDKIEEVIKPMEETIQDLAGKIHVTSEMTEEIIRLLAVIRLNDNREFTSFAQSVIQRHKDFVDKLHAGVDSGGFFDLEGNPNRCKLGVFFNLIPKPNCISQRLWDETISIHERFHPLYHKVLDAVMGSDTARARQLCHEADLISHEIIRNLEAMIQTCAGRQGAKGSGVKPLALKG
;
A
#
# COMPACT_ATOMS: atom_id res chain seq x y z
N MET A 1 1.25 25.39 -10.42
CA MET A 1 1.83 26.62 -11.01
C MET A 1 1.07 27.91 -10.69
N ILE A 2 -0.25 28.02 -10.91
CA ILE A 2 -1.01 29.29 -10.72
C ILE A 2 -0.81 29.90 -9.32
N TRP A 3 -0.86 29.08 -8.27
CA TRP A 3 -0.70 29.52 -6.88
C TRP A 3 0.67 30.13 -6.55
N MET A 4 1.74 29.67 -7.22
CA MET A 4 3.09 30.23 -7.03
C MET A 4 3.22 31.60 -7.70
N TRP A 5 2.68 31.76 -8.91
CA TRP A 5 2.63 33.06 -9.57
C TRP A 5 1.78 34.06 -8.79
N THR A 6 0.64 33.64 -8.24
CA THR A 6 -0.16 34.51 -7.37
C THR A 6 0.61 34.90 -6.11
N LEU A 7 1.38 33.98 -5.51
CA LEU A 7 2.20 34.28 -4.34
C LEU A 7 3.31 35.30 -4.68
N LEU A 8 3.98 35.13 -5.82
CA LEU A 8 5.02 36.06 -6.28
C LEU A 8 4.45 37.45 -6.55
N VAL A 9 3.28 37.54 -7.19
CA VAL A 9 2.56 38.81 -7.40
C VAL A 9 2.18 39.43 -6.05
N LEU A 10 1.68 38.65 -5.09
CA LEU A 10 1.35 39.13 -3.75
C LEU A 10 2.59 39.66 -3.01
N LEU A 11 3.74 39.00 -3.13
CA LEU A 11 5.00 39.45 -2.54
C LEU A 11 5.48 40.77 -3.16
N LEU A 12 5.36 40.92 -4.48
CA LEU A 12 5.68 42.18 -5.16
C LEU A 12 4.76 43.33 -4.72
N LEU A 13 3.45 43.06 -4.59
CA LEU A 13 2.48 44.04 -4.07
C LEU A 13 2.79 44.42 -2.63
N LEU A 14 3.14 43.44 -1.79
CA LEU A 14 3.53 43.69 -0.40
C LEU A 14 4.80 44.54 -0.30
N ASN A 15 5.79 44.30 -1.19
CA ASN A 15 7.00 45.12 -1.29
C ASN A 15 6.66 46.57 -1.66
N LEU A 16 5.74 46.78 -2.62
CA LEU A 16 5.27 48.13 -2.97
C LEU A 16 4.59 48.83 -1.79
N VAL A 17 3.71 48.13 -1.06
CA VAL A 17 3.04 48.66 0.14
C VAL A 17 4.09 49.07 1.18
N LEU A 18 5.11 48.25 1.40
CA LEU A 18 6.17 48.53 2.37
C LEU A 18 7.01 49.75 1.98
N LEU A 19 7.31 49.94 0.69
CA LEU A 19 7.99 51.14 0.19
C LEU A 19 7.17 52.41 0.49
N VAL A 20 5.85 52.35 0.30
CA VAL A 20 4.96 53.48 0.64
C VAL A 20 4.94 53.74 2.15
N LEU A 21 4.92 52.68 2.96
CA LEU A 21 5.00 52.80 4.42
C LEU A 21 6.32 53.42 4.87
N LEU A 22 7.45 52.94 4.37
CA LEU A 22 8.78 53.50 4.62
C LEU A 22 8.81 55.00 4.31
N ALA A 23 8.32 55.41 3.13
CA ALA A 23 8.25 56.81 2.75
C ALA A 23 7.38 57.65 3.71
N LYS A 24 6.27 57.09 4.19
CA LYS A 24 5.35 57.77 5.12
C LYS A 24 5.96 57.90 6.53
N VAL A 25 6.58 56.84 7.05
CA VAL A 25 7.29 56.83 8.33
C VAL A 25 8.46 57.82 8.30
N HIS A 26 9.24 57.83 7.20
CA HIS A 26 10.33 58.78 7.01
C HIS A 26 9.84 60.23 7.03
N ARG A 27 8.74 60.51 6.31
CA ARG A 27 8.15 61.86 6.28
C ARG A 27 7.65 62.28 7.67
N SER A 28 7.08 61.36 8.44
CA SER A 28 6.64 61.58 9.82
C SER A 28 7.82 61.89 10.74
N LYS A 29 8.90 61.10 10.67
CA LYS A 29 10.16 61.33 11.40
C LYS A 29 10.67 62.76 11.17
N LYS A 30 10.84 63.15 9.90
CA LYS A 30 11.31 64.50 9.52
C LYS A 30 10.37 65.62 9.99
N GLY A 31 9.06 65.37 10.01
CA GLY A 31 8.07 66.29 10.56
C GLY A 31 8.25 66.53 12.07
N MET A 32 8.49 65.47 12.83
CA MET A 32 8.71 65.55 14.28
C MET A 32 10.05 66.21 14.62
N GLU A 33 11.12 65.89 13.90
CA GLU A 33 12.42 66.56 14.09
C GLU A 33 12.32 68.08 13.95
N ARG A 34 11.57 68.54 12.94
CA ARG A 34 11.30 69.98 12.74
C ARG A 34 10.48 70.59 13.87
N LEU A 35 9.46 69.87 14.36
CA LEU A 35 8.61 70.35 15.45
C LEU A 35 9.40 70.45 16.77
N ILE A 36 10.23 69.46 17.07
CA ILE A 36 11.10 69.47 18.24
C ILE A 36 12.11 70.61 18.12
N ALA A 37 12.75 70.79 16.96
CA ALA A 37 13.69 71.89 16.72
C ALA A 37 13.03 73.28 16.84
N ALA A 38 11.77 73.43 16.42
CA ALA A 38 11.04 74.70 16.51
C ALA A 38 10.56 75.03 17.94
N CYS A 39 10.42 74.04 18.81
CA CYS A 39 9.86 74.22 20.16
C CYS A 39 10.88 74.07 21.30
N ALA A 40 12.03 73.44 21.08
CA ALA A 40 13.05 73.21 22.11
C ALA A 40 14.16 74.27 22.01
N SER A 41 14.04 75.38 22.73
CA SER A 41 15.02 76.48 22.69
C SER A 41 16.25 76.31 23.58
N ASP A 42 16.57 75.12 24.11
CA ASP A 42 17.79 74.89 24.93
C ASP A 42 18.03 73.41 25.32
N GLY A 43 17.67 72.45 24.44
CA GLY A 43 17.85 71.02 24.76
C GLY A 43 16.98 70.48 25.91
N LYS A 44 16.01 71.26 26.40
CA LYS A 44 15.04 70.84 27.42
C LYS A 44 13.81 70.17 26.81
N ARG A 45 13.24 69.19 27.53
CA ARG A 45 11.98 68.49 27.18
C ARG A 45 10.85 69.49 26.95
N LEU A 46 10.06 69.28 25.89
CA LEU A 46 8.88 70.11 25.61
C LEU A 46 7.72 69.66 26.49
N ASP A 47 7.42 70.39 27.56
CA ASP A 47 6.34 70.07 28.49
C ASP A 47 5.06 70.88 28.22
N LEU A 48 4.16 70.28 27.44
CA LEU A 48 2.84 70.85 27.11
C LEU A 48 1.77 70.54 28.19
N SER A 49 2.13 69.81 29.26
CA SER A 49 1.24 69.55 30.40
C SER A 49 1.17 70.72 31.38
N VAL A 50 2.25 71.49 31.51
CA VAL A 50 2.37 72.62 32.47
C VAL A 50 1.80 73.92 31.90
N VAL A 51 2.06 74.21 30.62
CA VAL A 51 1.68 75.48 29.95
C VAL A 51 0.16 75.72 29.95
N LEU A 52 -0.64 74.67 29.96
CA LEU A 52 -2.10 74.75 30.01
C LEU A 52 -2.65 74.84 31.44
N GLY A 53 -1.97 74.27 32.45
CA GLY A 53 -2.39 74.36 33.84
C GLY A 53 -2.32 75.78 34.41
N GLU A 54 -1.29 76.53 34.02
CA GLU A 54 -1.15 77.95 34.40
C GLU A 54 -2.08 78.85 33.60
N LYS A 55 -2.17 78.68 32.27
CA LYS A 55 -3.01 79.56 31.43
C LYS A 55 -4.51 79.23 31.45
N ALA A 56 -4.94 78.03 31.83
CA ALA A 56 -6.37 77.73 32.03
C ALA A 56 -7.02 78.59 33.13
N SER A 57 -6.23 79.15 34.04
CA SER A 57 -6.69 80.12 35.06
C SER A 57 -6.94 81.53 34.51
N GLN A 58 -6.45 81.86 33.31
CA GLN A 58 -6.63 83.14 32.63
C GLN A 58 -7.42 82.91 31.32
N GLY A 59 -8.75 82.84 31.41
CA GLY A 59 -9.62 82.58 30.27
C GLY A 59 -9.37 83.53 29.09
N GLY A 60 -8.89 82.98 27.96
CA GLY A 60 -8.65 83.74 26.72
C GLY A 60 -8.49 82.83 25.49
N SER A 61 -8.67 83.38 24.29
CA SER A 61 -8.65 82.66 22.98
C SER A 61 -7.38 81.80 22.74
N SER A 62 -6.24 82.23 23.27
CA SER A 62 -4.97 81.51 23.22
C SER A 62 -4.94 80.21 24.04
N THR A 63 -5.74 80.09 25.10
CA THR A 63 -5.89 78.86 25.90
C THR A 63 -6.65 77.78 25.13
N LEU A 64 -7.67 78.19 24.37
CA LEU A 64 -8.47 77.30 23.52
C LEU A 64 -7.62 76.74 22.37
N LEU A 65 -6.80 77.57 21.72
CA LEU A 65 -5.88 77.14 20.67
C LEU A 65 -4.84 76.13 21.18
N LEU A 66 -4.24 76.38 22.35
CA LEU A 66 -3.29 75.47 22.97
C LEU A 66 -3.95 74.16 23.40
N SER A 67 -5.19 74.19 23.89
CA SER A 67 -5.95 72.97 24.22
C SER A 67 -6.27 72.13 22.98
N ARG A 68 -6.68 72.76 21.86
CA ARG A 68 -6.92 72.08 20.58
C ARG A 68 -5.64 71.48 20.02
N LEU A 69 -4.52 72.21 20.09
CA LEU A 69 -3.21 71.71 19.66
C LEU A 69 -2.77 70.49 20.48
N ARG A 70 -2.96 70.53 21.81
CA ARG A 70 -2.70 69.38 22.69
C ARG A 70 -3.52 68.17 22.29
N THR A 71 -4.84 68.31 22.12
CA THR A 71 -5.71 67.19 21.72
C THR A 71 -5.31 66.61 20.36
N LEU A 72 -4.96 67.44 19.38
CA LEU A 72 -4.48 66.99 18.06
C LEU A 72 -3.14 66.25 18.14
N LEU A 73 -2.19 66.77 18.91
CA LEU A 73 -0.90 66.11 19.13
C LEU A 73 -1.07 64.76 19.84
N GLN A 74 -2.00 64.69 20.79
CA GLN A 74 -2.28 63.47 21.54
C GLN A 74 -3.01 62.40 20.73
N ASP A 75 -3.98 62.79 19.91
CA ASP A 75 -4.61 61.86 18.95
C ASP A 75 -3.56 61.34 17.94
N SER A 76 -2.69 62.23 17.46
CA SER A 76 -1.58 61.85 16.57
C SER A 76 -0.61 60.88 17.24
N PHE A 77 -0.28 61.11 18.52
CA PHE A 77 0.58 60.24 19.32
C PHE A 77 -0.01 58.85 19.50
N ASN A 78 -1.29 58.77 19.89
CA ASN A 78 -1.99 57.50 20.06
C ASN A 78 -2.07 56.71 18.75
N LYS A 79 -2.29 57.40 17.62
CA LYS A 79 -2.25 56.79 16.28
C LYS A 79 -0.86 56.29 15.92
N LEU A 80 0.19 57.07 16.16
CA LEU A 80 1.57 56.67 15.91
C LEU A 80 1.95 55.43 16.71
N GLN A 81 1.63 55.38 18.01
CA GLN A 81 1.91 54.21 18.84
C GLN A 81 1.22 52.93 18.33
N LYS A 82 -0.03 53.03 17.86
CA LYS A 82 -0.72 51.90 17.23
C LYS A 82 0.01 51.42 15.97
N VAL A 83 0.52 52.35 15.15
CA VAL A 83 1.31 52.02 13.96
C VAL A 83 2.62 51.34 14.34
N VAL A 84 3.34 51.83 15.35
CA VAL A 84 4.60 51.21 15.79
C VAL A 84 4.37 49.78 16.29
N MET A 85 3.34 49.56 17.10
CA MET A 85 2.97 48.22 17.57
C MET A 85 2.63 47.29 16.41
N ALA A 86 1.87 47.78 15.42
CA ALA A 86 1.53 47.00 14.23
C ALA A 86 2.77 46.66 13.38
N VAL A 87 3.77 47.54 13.31
CA VAL A 87 5.04 47.27 12.61
C VAL A 87 5.84 46.19 13.33
N TYR A 88 5.94 46.21 14.65
CA TYR A 88 6.62 45.16 15.41
C TYR A 88 5.91 43.81 15.30
N ASP A 89 4.57 43.79 15.42
CA ASP A 89 3.80 42.57 15.23
C ASP A 89 3.97 42.01 13.81
N PHE A 90 4.05 42.88 12.79
CA PHE A 90 4.30 42.46 11.41
C PHE A 90 5.74 41.95 11.19
N ASP A 91 6.75 42.63 11.73
CA ASP A 91 8.17 42.23 11.66
C ASP A 91 8.39 40.82 12.21
N ARG A 92 7.82 40.55 13.39
CA ARG A 92 7.89 39.24 14.05
C ARG A 92 7.22 38.14 13.23
N ASN A 93 5.98 38.37 12.79
CA ASN A 93 5.22 37.41 12.01
C ASN A 93 5.88 37.13 10.65
N PHE A 94 6.40 38.16 10.00
CA PHE A 94 7.07 38.02 8.71
C PHE A 94 8.38 37.24 8.84
N HIS A 95 9.19 37.53 9.86
CA HIS A 95 10.42 36.77 10.13
C HIS A 95 10.15 35.27 10.31
N HIS A 96 9.09 34.91 11.05
CA HIS A 96 8.70 33.51 11.23
C HIS A 96 8.27 32.85 9.91
N PHE A 97 7.38 33.51 9.15
CA PHE A 97 6.92 33.04 7.84
C PHE A 97 8.08 32.82 6.86
N ALA A 98 8.98 33.80 6.79
CA ALA A 98 10.12 33.81 5.87
C ALA A 98 11.15 32.71 6.20
N LYS A 99 11.51 32.56 7.49
CA LYS A 99 12.63 31.70 7.89
C LYS A 99 12.24 30.23 8.06
N PHE A 100 11.05 29.93 8.56
CA PHE A 100 10.74 28.58 9.05
C PHE A 100 9.76 27.83 8.17
N GLN A 101 8.70 28.49 7.69
CA GLN A 101 7.52 27.77 7.22
C GLN A 101 7.49 27.54 5.70
N LEU A 102 7.88 28.54 4.90
CA LEU A 102 7.69 28.47 3.46
C LEU A 102 8.77 27.64 2.74
N PHE A 103 10.05 27.99 2.91
CA PHE A 103 11.13 27.39 2.12
C PHE A 103 11.49 25.96 2.56
N THR A 104 11.50 25.69 3.86
CA THR A 104 11.75 24.34 4.38
C THR A 104 10.69 23.37 3.87
N SER A 105 9.43 23.78 3.88
CA SER A 105 8.32 22.97 3.34
C SER A 105 8.43 22.78 1.83
N MET A 106 8.69 23.85 1.07
CA MET A 106 8.83 23.75 -0.39
C MET A 106 10.00 22.88 -0.82
N ARG A 107 11.19 23.05 -0.24
CA ARG A 107 12.36 22.18 -0.54
C ARG A 107 12.09 20.74 -0.13
N GLY A 108 11.43 20.52 1.01
CA GLY A 108 11.00 19.18 1.43
C GLY A 108 10.10 18.51 0.40
N ASN A 109 9.13 19.24 -0.16
CA ASN A 109 8.24 18.73 -1.20
C ASN A 109 8.98 18.45 -2.51
N VAL A 110 9.93 19.30 -2.94
CA VAL A 110 10.77 19.06 -4.13
C VAL A 110 11.60 17.80 -3.96
N ILE A 111 12.28 17.63 -2.82
CA ILE A 111 13.10 16.45 -2.52
C ILE A 111 12.23 15.18 -2.48
N SER A 112 11.08 15.25 -1.81
CA SER A 112 10.16 14.13 -1.71
C SER A 112 9.55 13.75 -3.07
N GLY A 113 9.18 14.74 -3.88
CA GLY A 113 8.72 14.56 -5.25
C GLY A 113 9.79 13.88 -6.11
N ARG A 114 11.02 14.40 -6.10
CA ARG A 114 12.14 13.85 -6.87
C ARG A 114 12.45 12.40 -6.46
N LYS A 115 12.43 12.10 -5.15
CA LYS A 115 12.57 10.73 -4.64
C LYS A 115 11.44 9.81 -5.11
N SER A 116 10.21 10.31 -5.13
CA SER A 116 9.04 9.54 -5.61
C SER A 116 9.17 9.19 -7.09
N VAL A 117 9.63 10.13 -7.92
CA VAL A 117 9.89 9.88 -9.35
C VAL A 117 11.04 8.88 -9.55
N PHE A 118 12.12 8.98 -8.77
CA PHE A 118 13.21 8.01 -8.83
C PHE A 118 12.73 6.58 -8.51
N MET A 119 11.90 6.42 -7.46
CA MET A 119 11.31 5.11 -7.13
C MET A 119 10.40 4.59 -8.25
N LEU A 120 9.68 5.46 -8.95
CA LEU A 120 8.88 5.07 -10.14
C LEU A 120 9.77 4.57 -11.28
N GLN A 121 10.89 5.25 -11.57
CA GLN A 121 11.85 4.81 -12.60
C GLN A 121 12.47 3.45 -12.26
N GLU A 122 12.91 3.25 -11.01
CA GLU A 122 13.39 1.93 -10.55
C GLU A 122 12.31 0.85 -10.69
N GLY A 123 11.06 1.19 -10.36
CA GLY A 123 9.88 0.33 -10.55
C GLY A 123 9.67 -0.07 -12.01
N CYS A 124 9.78 0.88 -12.95
CA CYS A 124 9.67 0.61 -14.39
C CYS A 124 10.79 -0.34 -14.86
N HIS A 125 12.03 -0.11 -14.44
CA HIS A 125 13.13 -1.04 -14.77
C HIS A 125 12.93 -2.45 -14.20
N ALA A 126 12.36 -2.57 -13.00
CA ALA A 126 11.98 -3.87 -12.45
C ALA A 126 10.85 -4.52 -13.25
N GLN A 127 9.86 -3.74 -13.68
CA GLN A 127 8.75 -4.19 -14.51
C GLN A 127 9.25 -4.70 -15.87
N ASP A 128 10.16 -3.99 -16.54
CA ASP A 128 10.75 -4.42 -17.82
C ASP A 128 11.47 -5.76 -17.73
N ARG A 129 12.20 -6.01 -16.63
CA ARG A 129 12.84 -7.31 -16.39
C ARG A 129 11.81 -8.43 -16.26
N SER A 130 10.71 -8.16 -15.57
CA SER A 130 9.59 -9.11 -15.43
C SER A 130 8.90 -9.38 -16.77
N ILE A 131 8.67 -8.34 -17.60
CA ILE A 131 8.10 -8.46 -18.95
C ILE A 131 8.97 -9.37 -19.82
N ASN A 132 10.29 -9.15 -19.84
CA ASN A 132 11.22 -9.98 -20.60
C ASN A 132 11.20 -11.44 -20.15
N ARG A 133 11.08 -11.70 -18.84
CA ARG A 133 10.97 -13.06 -18.30
C ARG A 133 9.66 -13.74 -18.67
N VAL A 134 8.54 -12.99 -18.68
CA VAL A 134 7.25 -13.48 -19.17
C VAL A 134 7.31 -13.85 -20.65
N ALA A 135 7.96 -13.01 -21.47
CA ALA A 135 8.14 -13.30 -22.90
C ALA A 135 9.00 -14.55 -23.15
N GLU A 136 10.06 -14.77 -22.37
CA GLU A 136 10.88 -15.99 -22.42
C GLU A 136 10.05 -17.23 -22.05
N ILE A 137 9.31 -17.17 -20.93
CA ILE A 137 8.44 -18.27 -20.48
C ILE A 137 7.39 -18.58 -21.56
N SER A 138 6.79 -17.55 -22.15
CA SER A 138 5.78 -17.72 -23.21
C SER A 138 6.35 -18.45 -24.42
N ARG A 139 7.58 -18.11 -24.86
CA ARG A 139 8.25 -18.85 -25.94
C ARG A 139 8.49 -20.32 -25.61
N ARG A 140 8.94 -20.61 -24.37
CA ARG A 140 9.17 -21.99 -23.92
C ARG A 140 7.87 -22.80 -23.83
N LEU A 141 6.78 -22.14 -23.43
CA LEU A 141 5.44 -22.75 -23.41
C LEU A 141 4.97 -23.08 -24.84
N TYR A 142 5.19 -22.19 -25.82
CA TYR A 142 4.85 -22.48 -27.21
C TYR A 142 5.55 -23.75 -27.73
N SER A 143 6.87 -23.86 -27.54
CA SER A 143 7.59 -25.07 -27.96
C SER A 143 7.13 -26.32 -27.22
N PHE A 144 6.80 -26.18 -25.94
CA PHE A 144 6.31 -27.29 -25.13
C PHE A 144 4.91 -27.77 -25.58
N VAL A 145 4.02 -26.85 -25.92
CA VAL A 145 2.69 -27.14 -26.48
C VAL A 145 2.82 -27.89 -27.81
N GLU A 146 3.71 -27.44 -28.72
CA GLU A 146 3.95 -28.13 -29.99
C GLU A 146 4.47 -29.56 -29.78
N GLU A 147 5.47 -29.73 -28.93
CA GLU A 147 6.06 -31.04 -28.62
C GLU A 147 5.04 -31.98 -27.98
N LEU A 148 4.25 -31.48 -27.02
CA LEU A 148 3.23 -32.26 -26.32
C LEU A 148 2.09 -32.67 -27.27
N THR A 149 1.65 -31.78 -28.16
CA THR A 149 0.65 -32.08 -29.19
C THR A 149 1.16 -33.15 -30.15
N ALA A 150 2.41 -33.02 -30.62
CA ALA A 150 3.02 -34.01 -31.50
C ALA A 150 3.12 -35.39 -30.82
N SER A 151 3.58 -35.42 -29.57
CA SER A 151 3.69 -36.67 -28.79
C SER A 151 2.32 -37.30 -28.51
N SER A 152 1.31 -36.49 -28.16
CA SER A 152 -0.05 -36.99 -27.94
C SER A 152 -0.65 -37.60 -29.21
N ASN A 153 -0.43 -36.97 -30.36
CA ASN A 153 -0.87 -37.51 -31.65
C ASN A 153 -0.14 -38.81 -32.01
N GLU A 154 1.16 -38.92 -31.74
CA GLU A 154 1.91 -40.16 -31.95
C GLU A 154 1.40 -41.31 -31.07
N ILE A 155 1.15 -41.04 -29.78
CA ILE A 155 0.61 -42.03 -28.84
C ILE A 155 -0.80 -42.45 -29.28
N SER A 156 -1.64 -41.50 -29.70
CA SER A 156 -2.99 -41.78 -30.20
C SER A 156 -2.94 -42.67 -31.44
N GLY A 157 -2.07 -42.37 -32.41
CA GLY A 157 -1.90 -43.19 -33.60
C GLY A 157 -1.41 -44.61 -33.29
N LYS A 158 -0.48 -44.78 -32.35
CA LYS A 158 -0.04 -46.13 -31.90
C LYS A 158 -1.15 -46.88 -31.17
N ALA A 159 -1.96 -46.18 -30.37
CA ALA A 159 -3.09 -46.78 -29.67
C ALA A 159 -4.19 -47.21 -30.65
N GLU A 160 -4.47 -46.44 -31.71
CA GLU A 160 -5.40 -46.82 -32.77
C GLU A 160 -4.95 -48.06 -33.52
N VAL A 161 -3.66 -48.14 -33.91
CA VAL A 161 -3.09 -49.36 -34.52
C VAL A 161 -3.20 -50.55 -33.57
N GLY A 162 -2.87 -50.36 -32.28
CA GLY A 162 -3.01 -51.42 -31.28
C GLY A 162 -4.47 -51.90 -31.10
N MET A 163 -5.44 -51.01 -31.25
CA MET A 163 -6.86 -51.36 -31.19
C MET A 163 -7.29 -52.20 -32.40
N GLU A 164 -6.76 -51.90 -33.59
CA GLU A 164 -6.98 -52.70 -34.80
C GLU A 164 -6.32 -54.09 -34.69
N ASP A 165 -5.09 -54.16 -34.16
CA ASP A 165 -4.42 -55.43 -33.89
C ASP A 165 -5.22 -56.31 -32.91
N MET A 166 -5.78 -55.72 -31.84
CA MET A 166 -6.63 -56.44 -30.88
C MET A 166 -7.93 -56.93 -31.51
N ARG A 167 -8.51 -56.17 -32.43
CA ARG A 167 -9.71 -56.59 -33.17
C ARG A 167 -9.43 -57.80 -34.06
N SER A 168 -8.32 -57.78 -34.79
CA SER A 168 -7.84 -58.93 -35.57
C SER A 168 -7.58 -60.15 -34.68
N MET A 169 -7.02 -59.95 -33.49
CA MET A 169 -6.79 -61.02 -32.52
C MET A 169 -8.10 -61.64 -32.01
N ASP A 170 -9.12 -60.82 -31.74
CA ASP A 170 -10.45 -61.28 -31.31
C ASP A 170 -11.16 -62.11 -32.39
N GLU A 171 -11.03 -61.71 -33.65
CA GLU A 171 -11.53 -62.47 -34.82
C GLU A 171 -10.84 -63.85 -34.93
N ASN A 172 -9.51 -63.89 -34.82
CA ASN A 172 -8.74 -65.14 -34.84
C ASN A 172 -9.12 -66.06 -33.67
N VAL A 173 -9.31 -65.52 -32.48
CA VAL A 173 -9.74 -66.29 -31.29
C VAL A 173 -11.14 -66.88 -31.48
N SER A 174 -12.04 -66.10 -32.07
CA SER A 174 -13.39 -66.56 -32.42
C SER A 174 -13.36 -67.70 -33.44
N GLU A 175 -12.45 -67.64 -34.42
CA GLU A 175 -12.25 -68.73 -35.38
C GLU A 175 -11.70 -69.99 -34.70
N VAL A 176 -10.65 -69.89 -33.88
CA VAL A 176 -10.08 -71.02 -33.14
C VAL A 176 -11.15 -71.66 -32.25
N LYS A 177 -12.00 -70.86 -31.59
CA LYS A 177 -13.10 -71.38 -30.77
C LYS A 177 -14.09 -72.22 -31.59
N ARG A 178 -14.43 -71.78 -32.80
CA ARG A 178 -15.27 -72.54 -33.74
C ARG A 178 -14.60 -73.85 -34.19
N GLU A 179 -13.31 -73.82 -34.47
CA GLU A 179 -12.55 -75.03 -34.82
C GLU A 179 -12.50 -76.04 -33.68
N MET A 180 -12.34 -75.59 -32.42
CA MET A 180 -12.36 -76.46 -31.25
C MET A 180 -13.74 -77.11 -31.04
N GLN A 181 -14.84 -76.38 -31.28
CA GLN A 181 -16.19 -76.95 -31.25
C GLN A 181 -16.40 -78.02 -32.31
N ASN A 182 -15.88 -77.79 -33.53
CA ASN A 182 -15.91 -78.79 -34.59
C ASN A 182 -15.08 -80.03 -34.21
N MET A 183 -13.89 -79.85 -33.64
CA MET A 183 -13.03 -80.95 -33.21
C MET A 183 -13.67 -81.77 -32.09
N LEU A 184 -14.33 -81.14 -31.11
CA LEU A 184 -15.13 -81.84 -30.10
C LEU A 184 -16.20 -82.71 -30.76
N THR A 185 -16.96 -82.15 -31.71
CA THR A 185 -18.01 -82.87 -32.43
C THR A 185 -17.48 -84.08 -33.21
N VAL A 186 -16.38 -83.89 -33.94
CA VAL A 186 -15.74 -84.97 -34.73
C VAL A 186 -15.20 -86.06 -33.82
N SER A 187 -14.52 -85.72 -32.73
CA SER A 187 -13.97 -86.69 -31.78
C SER A 187 -15.07 -87.47 -31.06
N THR A 188 -16.19 -86.84 -30.70
CA THR A 188 -17.36 -87.54 -30.14
C THR A 188 -17.94 -88.53 -31.15
N ASN A 189 -18.13 -88.12 -32.40
CA ASN A 189 -18.62 -89.02 -33.46
C ASN A 189 -17.66 -90.20 -33.69
N LEU A 190 -16.34 -89.98 -33.64
CA LEU A 190 -15.34 -91.05 -33.75
C LEU A 190 -15.42 -92.03 -32.58
N SER A 191 -15.65 -91.53 -31.35
CA SER A 191 -15.85 -92.37 -30.16
C SER A 191 -17.07 -93.28 -30.33
N ASP A 192 -18.19 -92.72 -30.79
CA ASP A 192 -19.42 -93.48 -31.05
C ASP A 192 -19.23 -94.53 -32.16
N GLN A 193 -18.49 -94.19 -33.21
CA GLN A 193 -18.13 -95.13 -34.28
C GLN A 193 -17.23 -96.26 -33.76
N ALA A 194 -16.20 -95.95 -32.96
CA ALA A 194 -15.31 -96.96 -32.38
C ALA A 194 -16.08 -97.95 -31.48
N ASN A 195 -17.01 -97.44 -30.66
CA ASN A 195 -17.91 -98.27 -29.85
C ASN A 195 -18.83 -99.16 -30.70
N SER A 196 -19.35 -98.62 -31.82
CA SER A 196 -20.17 -99.39 -32.76
C SER A 196 -19.38 -100.52 -33.42
N VAL A 197 -18.13 -100.27 -33.83
CA VAL A 197 -17.25 -101.29 -34.40
C VAL A 197 -16.91 -102.35 -33.35
N ARG A 198 -16.65 -101.97 -32.09
CA ARG A 198 -16.42 -102.92 -30.99
C ARG A 198 -17.58 -103.92 -30.87
N ALA A 199 -18.82 -103.43 -30.84
CA ALA A 199 -20.00 -104.28 -30.74
C ALA A 199 -20.13 -105.30 -31.90
N VAL A 200 -19.75 -104.89 -33.12
CA VAL A 200 -19.72 -105.79 -34.29
C VAL A 200 -18.63 -106.85 -34.13
N VAL A 201 -17.43 -106.47 -33.68
CA VAL A 201 -16.29 -107.40 -33.51
C VAL A 201 -16.52 -108.38 -32.36
N ASP A 202 -17.16 -107.96 -31.28
CA ASP A 202 -17.61 -108.84 -30.20
C ASP A 202 -18.62 -109.88 -30.73
N SER A 203 -19.54 -109.46 -31.61
CA SER A 203 -20.48 -110.36 -32.27
C SER A 203 -19.75 -111.39 -33.17
N ILE A 204 -18.74 -110.97 -33.93
CA ILE A 204 -17.89 -111.87 -34.74
C ILE A 204 -17.15 -112.87 -33.84
N THR A 205 -16.61 -112.41 -32.72
CA THR A 205 -15.92 -113.26 -31.73
C THR A 205 -16.85 -114.35 -31.21
N ASN A 206 -18.10 -113.98 -30.88
CA ASN A 206 -19.13 -114.92 -30.44
C ASN A 206 -19.50 -115.92 -31.55
N ILE A 207 -19.66 -115.47 -32.80
CA ILE A 207 -19.94 -116.35 -33.95
C ILE A 207 -18.78 -117.31 -34.19
N ALA A 208 -17.54 -116.85 -34.12
CA ALA A 208 -16.35 -117.69 -34.28
C ALA A 208 -16.28 -118.76 -33.18
N GLU A 209 -16.58 -118.40 -31.93
CA GLU A 209 -16.62 -119.35 -30.81
C GLU A 209 -17.73 -120.40 -30.97
N GLN A 210 -18.93 -119.99 -31.41
CA GLN A 210 -20.01 -120.92 -31.75
C GLN A 210 -19.64 -121.83 -32.92
N THR A 211 -19.00 -121.29 -33.96
CA THR A 211 -18.55 -122.06 -35.13
C THR A 211 -17.48 -123.08 -34.75
N ASN A 212 -16.56 -122.70 -33.87
CA ASN A 212 -15.52 -123.58 -33.34
C ASN A 212 -16.14 -124.76 -32.56
N LEU A 213 -17.15 -124.49 -31.71
CA LEU A 213 -17.89 -125.53 -30.99
C LEU A 213 -18.67 -126.45 -31.93
N LEU A 214 -19.32 -125.89 -32.97
CA LEU A 214 -20.00 -126.69 -34.00
C LEU A 214 -19.03 -127.59 -34.77
N ALA A 215 -17.88 -127.04 -35.18
CA ALA A 215 -16.84 -127.77 -35.89
C ALA A 215 -16.22 -128.87 -35.03
N LEU A 216 -15.99 -128.61 -33.73
CA LEU A 216 -15.52 -129.61 -32.78
C LEU A 216 -16.52 -130.76 -32.64
N ASN A 217 -17.81 -130.46 -32.49
CA ASN A 217 -18.86 -131.48 -32.44
C ASN A 217 -18.91 -132.30 -33.74
N ALA A 218 -18.76 -131.65 -34.90
CA ALA A 218 -18.71 -132.32 -36.20
C ALA A 218 -17.46 -133.21 -36.36
N SER A 219 -16.27 -132.78 -35.91
CA SER A 219 -15.06 -133.58 -35.90
C SER A 219 -15.19 -134.83 -35.02
N ILE A 220 -15.84 -134.70 -33.85
CA ILE A 220 -16.13 -135.83 -32.95
C ILE A 220 -17.07 -136.84 -33.63
N GLU A 221 -18.14 -136.36 -34.27
CA GLU A 221 -19.12 -137.24 -34.93
C GLU A 221 -18.54 -137.90 -36.21
N ALA A 222 -17.68 -137.18 -36.94
CA ALA A 222 -16.95 -137.73 -38.07
C ALA A 222 -15.94 -138.82 -37.65
N ALA A 223 -15.28 -138.67 -36.49
CA ALA A 223 -14.43 -139.71 -35.92
C ALA A 223 -15.24 -140.95 -35.48
N ARG A 224 -16.47 -140.76 -34.96
CA ARG A 224 -17.40 -141.85 -34.62
C ARG A 224 -17.84 -142.67 -35.82
N ALA A 225 -18.01 -142.05 -37.00
CA ALA A 225 -18.42 -142.73 -38.23
C ALA A 225 -17.31 -143.58 -38.89
N GLY A 226 -16.09 -143.61 -38.33
CA GLY A 226 -14.99 -144.44 -38.83
C GLY A 226 -14.57 -144.07 -40.27
N ASP A 227 -14.36 -145.07 -41.12
CA ASP A 227 -13.89 -144.86 -42.50
C ASP A 227 -14.87 -144.05 -43.37
N ALA A 228 -16.18 -144.09 -43.09
CA ALA A 228 -17.19 -143.32 -43.81
C ALA A 228 -17.16 -141.82 -43.48
N GLY A 229 -16.64 -141.44 -42.30
CA GLY A 229 -16.57 -140.06 -41.81
C GLY A 229 -15.29 -139.31 -42.15
N ARG A 230 -14.28 -139.97 -42.72
CA ARG A 230 -12.95 -139.41 -42.96
C ARG A 230 -12.95 -138.08 -43.74
N GLY A 231 -13.79 -137.96 -44.77
CA GLY A 231 -13.91 -136.71 -45.55
C GLY A 231 -14.53 -135.57 -44.73
N PHE A 232 -15.53 -135.87 -43.91
CA PHE A 232 -16.16 -134.91 -43.01
C PHE A 232 -15.24 -134.47 -41.87
N ALA A 233 -14.38 -135.37 -41.36
CA ALA A 233 -13.41 -135.05 -40.31
C ALA A 233 -12.39 -134.01 -40.78
N VAL A 234 -11.92 -134.10 -42.03
CA VAL A 234 -11.00 -133.12 -42.63
C VAL A 234 -11.68 -131.75 -42.78
N VAL A 235 -12.93 -131.72 -43.25
CA VAL A 235 -13.69 -130.46 -43.38
C VAL A 235 -13.97 -129.84 -42.01
N ALA A 236 -14.39 -130.63 -41.03
CA ALA A 236 -14.67 -130.14 -39.68
C ALA A 236 -13.41 -129.57 -39.00
N GLU A 237 -12.25 -130.22 -39.16
CA GLU A 237 -10.99 -129.69 -38.65
C GLU A 237 -10.56 -128.39 -39.36
N GLU A 238 -10.78 -128.26 -40.67
CA GLU A 238 -10.51 -127.01 -41.39
C GLU A 238 -11.45 -125.87 -40.95
N VAL A 239 -12.74 -126.16 -40.74
CA VAL A 239 -13.70 -125.17 -40.20
C VAL A 239 -13.31 -124.77 -38.77
N ARG A 240 -12.87 -125.71 -37.93
CA ARG A 240 -12.38 -125.45 -36.58
C ARG A 240 -11.19 -124.48 -36.61
N LYS A 241 -10.22 -124.74 -37.49
CA LYS A 241 -9.05 -123.90 -37.69
C LYS A 241 -9.41 -122.49 -38.18
N LEU A 242 -10.35 -122.37 -39.13
CA LEU A 242 -10.86 -121.08 -39.60
C LEU A 242 -11.59 -120.30 -38.50
N ALA A 243 -12.32 -120.99 -37.62
CA ALA A 243 -12.98 -120.38 -36.48
C ALA A 243 -11.99 -119.85 -35.43
N ASP A 244 -10.95 -120.64 -35.10
CA ASP A 244 -9.87 -120.21 -34.22
C ASP A 244 -9.08 -119.02 -34.82
N GLU A 245 -8.81 -119.05 -36.12
CA GLU A 245 -8.17 -117.94 -36.84
C GLU A 245 -9.05 -116.68 -36.83
N SER A 246 -10.37 -116.82 -37.05
CA SER A 246 -11.33 -115.72 -36.97
C SER A 246 -11.37 -115.09 -35.57
N LYS A 247 -11.35 -115.91 -34.51
CA LYS A 247 -11.28 -115.44 -33.11
C LYS A 247 -9.98 -114.68 -32.84
N SER A 248 -8.86 -115.17 -33.34
CA SER A 248 -7.55 -114.51 -33.22
C SER A 248 -7.52 -113.15 -33.93
N VAL A 249 -8.05 -113.07 -35.15
CA VAL A 249 -8.18 -111.82 -35.92
C VAL A 249 -9.12 -110.84 -35.20
N ALA A 250 -10.28 -111.29 -34.72
CA ALA A 250 -11.20 -110.45 -33.97
C ALA A 250 -10.54 -109.88 -32.69
N GLY A 251 -9.80 -110.69 -31.94
CA GLY A 251 -9.04 -110.23 -30.76
C GLY A 251 -7.92 -109.23 -31.09
N ARG A 252 -7.34 -109.27 -32.29
CA ARG A 252 -6.43 -108.20 -32.76
C ARG A 252 -7.20 -106.91 -33.08
N ILE A 253 -8.38 -107.01 -33.70
CA ILE A 253 -9.21 -105.85 -34.00
C ILE A 253 -9.68 -105.16 -32.71
N ILE A 254 -10.10 -105.92 -31.69
CA ILE A 254 -10.51 -105.35 -30.39
C ILE A 254 -9.38 -104.50 -29.78
N ARG A 255 -8.13 -104.98 -29.81
CA ARG A 255 -6.96 -104.22 -29.32
C ARG A 255 -6.76 -102.91 -30.09
N ILE A 256 -6.91 -102.94 -31.41
CA ILE A 256 -6.82 -101.73 -32.24
C ILE A 256 -7.94 -100.73 -31.88
N ILE A 257 -9.14 -101.22 -31.59
CA ILE A 257 -10.27 -100.37 -31.17
C ILE A 257 -10.04 -99.79 -29.77
N ASP A 258 -9.46 -100.55 -28.84
CA ASP A 258 -9.08 -100.04 -27.51
C ASP A 258 -8.04 -98.92 -27.61
N GLU A 259 -7.00 -99.12 -28.43
CA GLU A 259 -5.99 -98.08 -28.70
C GLU A 259 -6.61 -96.84 -29.36
N LEU A 260 -7.53 -97.04 -30.32
CA LEU A 260 -8.25 -95.95 -30.97
C LEU A 260 -9.11 -95.16 -29.97
N ALA A 261 -9.85 -95.84 -29.09
CA ALA A 261 -10.67 -95.20 -28.06
C ALA A 261 -9.81 -94.36 -27.10
N GLN A 262 -8.68 -94.91 -26.63
CA GLN A 262 -7.74 -94.15 -25.78
C GLN A 262 -7.19 -92.90 -26.49
N ASN A 263 -6.85 -93.01 -27.77
CA ASN A 263 -6.39 -91.87 -28.56
C ASN A 263 -7.47 -90.79 -28.74
N ILE A 264 -8.73 -91.20 -28.92
CA ILE A 264 -9.87 -90.27 -29.00
C ILE A 264 -10.10 -89.56 -27.66
N ASP A 265 -10.04 -90.27 -26.55
CA ASP A 265 -10.19 -89.67 -25.21
C ASP A 265 -9.08 -88.66 -24.92
N GLY A 266 -7.82 -88.99 -25.24
CA GLY A 266 -6.70 -88.05 -25.11
C GLY A 266 -6.85 -86.82 -26.02
N SER A 267 -7.40 -87.00 -27.22
CA SER A 267 -7.73 -85.88 -28.12
C SER A 267 -8.81 -84.98 -27.52
N LEU A 268 -9.90 -85.55 -26.99
CA LEU A 268 -10.97 -84.79 -26.33
C LEU A 268 -10.48 -83.99 -25.12
N GLU A 269 -9.62 -84.58 -24.28
CA GLU A 269 -9.00 -83.88 -23.16
C GLU A 269 -8.16 -82.69 -23.63
N THR A 270 -7.34 -82.90 -24.66
CA THR A 270 -6.52 -81.85 -25.27
C THR A 270 -7.39 -80.73 -25.85
N THR A 271 -8.46 -81.05 -26.58
CA THR A 271 -9.38 -80.06 -27.16
C THR A 271 -10.09 -79.25 -26.06
N ARG A 272 -10.53 -79.89 -24.97
CA ARG A 272 -11.13 -79.17 -23.82
C ARG A 272 -10.14 -78.22 -23.15
N SER A 273 -8.90 -78.67 -22.97
CA SER A 273 -7.83 -77.84 -22.41
C SER A 273 -7.52 -76.63 -23.29
N VAL A 274 -7.42 -76.82 -24.61
CA VAL A 274 -7.22 -75.72 -25.56
C VAL A 274 -8.41 -74.76 -25.55
N SER A 275 -9.65 -75.26 -25.58
CA SER A 275 -10.85 -74.41 -25.48
C SER A 275 -10.85 -73.53 -24.24
N SER A 276 -10.53 -74.09 -23.07
CA SER A 276 -10.43 -73.32 -21.82
C SER A 276 -9.33 -72.25 -21.88
N ARG A 277 -8.20 -72.54 -22.53
CA ARG A 277 -7.13 -71.54 -22.76
C ARG A 277 -7.59 -70.43 -23.72
N THR A 278 -8.31 -70.78 -24.78
CA THR A 278 -8.87 -69.83 -25.75
C THR A 278 -9.86 -68.87 -25.09
N ASP A 279 -10.73 -69.36 -24.19
CA ASP A 279 -11.67 -68.51 -23.45
C ASP A 279 -10.93 -67.49 -22.55
N ARG A 280 -9.88 -67.92 -21.84
CA ARG A 280 -9.05 -66.99 -21.05
C ARG A 280 -8.33 -65.96 -21.92
N PHE A 281 -7.91 -66.35 -23.11
CA PHE A 281 -7.23 -65.46 -24.04
C PHE A 281 -8.19 -64.39 -24.59
N ALA A 282 -9.46 -64.74 -24.82
CA ALA A 282 -10.50 -63.76 -25.16
C ALA A 282 -10.70 -62.71 -24.04
N GLU A 283 -10.71 -63.16 -22.78
CA GLU A 283 -10.80 -62.23 -21.63
C GLU A 283 -9.56 -61.31 -21.53
N GLU A 284 -8.37 -61.81 -21.86
CA GLU A 284 -7.14 -61.01 -21.92
C GLU A 284 -7.23 -59.92 -22.99
N ILE A 285 -7.69 -60.27 -24.20
CA ILE A 285 -7.91 -59.32 -25.29
C ILE A 285 -8.88 -58.21 -24.85
N ALA A 286 -10.01 -58.58 -24.25
CA ALA A 286 -10.99 -57.61 -23.77
C ALA A 286 -10.39 -56.61 -22.75
N ARG A 287 -9.52 -57.08 -21.83
CA ARG A 287 -8.82 -56.20 -20.89
C ARG A 287 -7.84 -55.26 -21.58
N VAL A 288 -7.13 -55.72 -22.61
CA VAL A 288 -6.20 -54.87 -23.37
C VAL A 288 -6.98 -53.81 -24.17
N VAL A 289 -8.11 -54.18 -24.78
CA VAL A 289 -8.99 -53.23 -25.50
C VAL A 289 -9.48 -52.12 -24.58
N ASP A 290 -9.91 -52.45 -23.35
CA ASP A 290 -10.34 -51.46 -22.36
C ASP A 290 -9.18 -50.52 -21.96
N ALA A 291 -7.98 -51.08 -21.73
CA ALA A 291 -6.79 -50.28 -21.42
C ALA A 291 -6.41 -49.32 -22.55
N ILE A 292 -6.43 -49.77 -23.81
CA ILE A 292 -6.16 -48.91 -24.99
C ILE A 292 -7.22 -47.82 -25.10
N SER A 293 -8.50 -48.14 -24.85
CA SER A 293 -9.59 -47.15 -24.83
C SER A 293 -9.35 -46.07 -23.78
N GLY A 294 -8.87 -46.46 -22.59
CA GLY A 294 -8.45 -45.53 -21.54
C GLY A 294 -7.30 -44.62 -21.97
N VAL A 295 -6.30 -45.15 -22.67
CA VAL A 295 -5.18 -44.36 -23.23
C VAL A 295 -5.69 -43.32 -24.23
N LEU A 296 -6.57 -43.71 -25.16
CA LEU A 296 -7.16 -42.79 -26.15
C LEU A 296 -7.98 -41.68 -25.48
N ALA A 297 -8.77 -42.02 -24.45
CA ALA A 297 -9.50 -41.03 -23.67
C ALA A 297 -8.55 -40.05 -22.97
N GLY A 298 -7.48 -40.56 -22.33
CA GLY A 298 -6.45 -39.74 -21.71
C GLY A 298 -5.75 -38.80 -22.68
N MET A 299 -5.45 -39.26 -23.90
CA MET A 299 -4.84 -38.42 -24.94
C MET A 299 -5.76 -37.28 -25.39
N ARG A 300 -7.08 -37.52 -25.50
CA ARG A 300 -8.03 -36.43 -25.82
C ARG A 300 -8.01 -35.33 -24.75
N SER A 301 -8.03 -35.71 -23.47
CA SER A 301 -7.94 -34.76 -22.36
C SER A 301 -6.62 -33.99 -22.35
N ILE A 302 -5.49 -34.64 -22.70
CA ILE A 302 -4.21 -33.95 -22.85
C ILE A 302 -4.25 -32.94 -24.00
N ASN A 303 -4.83 -33.29 -25.15
CA ASN A 303 -4.95 -32.38 -26.28
C ASN A 303 -5.84 -31.17 -25.96
N GLU A 304 -6.95 -31.35 -25.26
CA GLU A 304 -7.80 -30.26 -24.77
C GLU A 304 -7.03 -29.32 -23.83
N ALA A 305 -6.38 -29.88 -22.80
CA ALA A 305 -5.58 -29.09 -21.86
C ALA A 305 -4.41 -28.35 -22.54
N THR A 306 -3.81 -28.97 -23.56
CA THR A 306 -2.74 -28.36 -24.36
C THR A 306 -3.26 -27.17 -25.18
N GLY A 307 -4.49 -27.27 -25.71
CA GLY A 307 -5.20 -26.16 -26.34
C GLY A 307 -5.43 -24.97 -25.40
N ASP A 308 -5.86 -25.25 -24.16
CA ASP A 308 -6.04 -24.22 -23.13
C ASP A 308 -4.71 -23.51 -22.80
N VAL A 309 -3.63 -24.27 -22.63
CA VAL A 309 -2.29 -23.71 -22.40
C VAL A 309 -1.83 -22.84 -23.57
N ALA A 310 -2.13 -23.24 -24.81
CA ALA A 310 -1.82 -22.43 -25.99
C ALA A 310 -2.57 -21.08 -25.97
N HIS A 311 -3.86 -21.10 -25.62
CA HIS A 311 -4.67 -19.89 -25.50
C HIS A 311 -4.13 -18.96 -24.40
N MET A 312 -3.86 -19.50 -23.20
CA MET A 312 -3.27 -18.73 -22.09
C MET A 312 -1.91 -18.12 -22.47
N THR A 313 -1.09 -18.85 -23.22
CA THR A 313 0.22 -18.35 -23.68
C THR A 313 0.06 -17.16 -24.64
N GLN A 314 -0.95 -17.19 -25.51
CA GLN A 314 -1.28 -16.06 -26.38
C GLN A 314 -1.76 -14.83 -25.58
N GLU A 315 -2.62 -15.02 -24.59
CA GLU A 315 -3.04 -13.94 -23.70
C GLU A 315 -1.86 -13.34 -22.91
N MET A 316 -0.95 -14.17 -22.40
CA MET A 316 0.27 -13.72 -21.75
C MET A 316 1.14 -12.87 -22.67
N SER A 317 1.25 -13.23 -23.95
CA SER A 317 1.98 -12.43 -24.94
C SER A 317 1.34 -11.05 -25.14
N GLN A 318 0.02 -10.98 -25.27
CA GLN A 318 -0.71 -9.71 -25.41
C GLN A 318 -0.57 -8.84 -24.17
N LEU A 319 -0.70 -9.43 -22.98
CA LEU A 319 -0.51 -8.72 -21.71
C LEU A 319 0.91 -8.19 -21.57
N SER A 320 1.92 -8.98 -21.97
CA SER A 320 3.33 -8.56 -21.97
C SER A 320 3.53 -7.32 -22.85
N SER A 321 2.95 -7.27 -24.06
CA SER A 321 3.01 -6.10 -24.92
C SER A 321 2.30 -4.88 -24.34
N ALA A 322 1.13 -5.07 -23.71
CA ALA A 322 0.41 -3.98 -23.05
C ALA A 322 1.19 -3.40 -21.86
N LEU A 323 1.82 -4.27 -21.06
CA LEU A 323 2.68 -3.86 -19.95
C LEU A 323 3.91 -3.10 -20.43
N GLN A 324 4.50 -3.50 -21.57
CA GLN A 324 5.64 -2.79 -22.15
C GLN A 324 5.28 -1.36 -22.58
N GLU A 325 4.12 -1.18 -23.21
CA GLU A 325 3.63 0.16 -23.56
C GLU A 325 3.29 1.00 -22.30
N SER A 326 2.72 0.37 -21.28
CA SER A 326 2.47 1.04 -19.99
C SER A 326 3.77 1.48 -19.31
N SER A 327 4.80 0.63 -19.32
CA SER A 327 6.14 0.95 -18.79
C SER A 327 6.74 2.15 -19.53
N ARG A 328 6.67 2.16 -20.87
CA ARG A 328 7.13 3.28 -21.70
C ARG A 328 6.44 4.59 -21.33
N LYS A 329 5.11 4.58 -21.16
CA LYS A 329 4.34 5.77 -20.76
C LYS A 329 4.68 6.25 -19.34
N LEU A 330 4.97 5.35 -18.41
CA LEU A 330 5.39 5.71 -17.05
C LEU A 330 6.77 6.37 -17.05
N VAL A 331 7.70 5.91 -17.89
CA VAL A 331 9.00 6.56 -18.06
C VAL A 331 8.82 7.98 -18.62
N GLU A 332 8.03 8.14 -19.68
CA GLU A 332 7.71 9.45 -20.27
C GLU A 332 7.08 10.40 -19.24
N SER A 333 6.09 9.93 -18.48
CA SER A 333 5.47 10.71 -17.40
C SER A 333 6.43 11.02 -16.24
N SER A 334 7.43 10.17 -15.99
CA SER A 334 8.44 10.40 -14.97
C SER A 334 9.40 11.51 -15.40
N ASP A 335 9.79 11.53 -16.67
CA ASP A 335 10.63 12.60 -17.24
C ASP A 335 9.89 13.94 -17.23
N ASP A 336 8.60 13.96 -17.58
CA ASP A 336 7.75 15.16 -17.47
C ASP A 336 7.67 15.66 -16.02
N ALA A 337 7.48 14.75 -15.07
CA ALA A 337 7.41 15.09 -13.64
C ALA A 337 8.75 15.66 -13.13
N LEU A 338 9.90 15.13 -13.58
CA LEU A 338 11.22 15.70 -13.27
C LEU A 338 11.34 17.11 -13.86
N GLY A 339 10.92 17.32 -15.10
CA GLY A 339 10.92 18.64 -15.73
C GLY A 339 10.06 19.65 -14.97
N ASP A 340 8.91 19.24 -14.44
CA ASP A 340 8.06 20.09 -13.60
C ASP A 340 8.67 20.37 -12.22
N ILE A 341 9.35 19.40 -11.61
CA ILE A 341 10.10 19.58 -10.36
C ILE A 341 11.23 20.58 -10.56
N ASP A 342 11.98 20.50 -11.66
CA ASP A 342 13.06 21.43 -11.98
C ASP A 342 12.53 22.86 -12.19
N LYS A 343 11.38 23.03 -12.86
CA LYS A 343 10.70 24.34 -12.97
C LYS A 343 10.27 24.90 -11.61
N ILE A 344 9.80 24.04 -10.69
CA ILE A 344 9.47 24.47 -9.32
C ILE A 344 10.73 24.97 -8.61
N GLU A 345 11.83 24.23 -8.71
CA GLU A 345 13.11 24.59 -8.10
C GLU A 345 13.65 25.92 -8.65
N GLU A 346 13.50 26.17 -9.95
CA GLU A 346 13.87 27.44 -10.59
C GLU A 346 13.11 28.64 -10.01
N VAL A 347 11.83 28.48 -9.65
CA VAL A 347 11.00 29.56 -9.06
C VAL A 347 11.26 29.75 -7.57
N ILE A 348 11.71 28.72 -6.84
CA ILE A 348 11.99 28.82 -5.40
C ILE A 348 13.10 29.85 -5.12
N LYS A 349 14.17 29.84 -5.91
CA LYS A 349 15.34 30.73 -5.70
C LYS A 349 15.01 32.23 -5.77
N PRO A 350 14.41 32.78 -6.83
CA PRO A 350 14.06 34.20 -6.89
C PRO A 350 13.01 34.59 -5.84
N MET A 351 12.16 33.65 -5.43
CA MET A 351 11.21 33.89 -4.35
C MET A 351 11.93 34.02 -2.99
N GLU A 352 12.97 33.23 -2.74
CA GLU A 352 13.86 33.35 -1.57
C GLU A 352 14.53 34.72 -1.51
N GLU A 353 15.11 35.16 -2.62
CA GLU A 353 15.72 36.49 -2.74
C GLU A 353 14.70 37.61 -2.45
N THR A 354 13.47 37.50 -3.00
CA THR A 354 12.40 38.49 -2.78
C THR A 354 11.95 38.55 -1.32
N ILE A 355 11.83 37.41 -0.66
CA ILE A 355 11.43 37.34 0.76
C ILE A 355 12.55 37.89 1.65
N GLN A 356 13.82 37.63 1.33
CA GLN A 356 14.95 38.17 2.06
C GLN A 356 15.06 39.70 1.92
N ASP A 357 14.85 40.24 0.72
CA ASP A 357 14.75 41.70 0.49
C ASP A 357 13.62 42.31 1.32
N LEU A 358 12.46 41.66 1.32
CA LEU A 358 11.30 42.13 2.07
C LEU A 358 11.56 42.11 3.59
N ALA A 359 12.19 41.05 4.12
CA ALA A 359 12.60 40.98 5.52
C ALA A 359 13.53 42.14 5.90
N GLY A 360 14.52 42.44 5.05
CA GLY A 360 15.44 43.57 5.26
C GLY A 360 14.72 44.91 5.31
N LYS A 361 13.77 45.17 4.40
CA LYS A 361 12.98 46.42 4.39
C LYS A 361 12.08 46.54 5.62
N ILE A 362 11.51 45.44 6.10
CA ILE A 362 10.69 45.44 7.32
C ILE A 362 11.57 45.76 8.54
N HIS A 363 12.77 45.19 8.60
CA HIS A 363 13.75 45.51 9.63
C HIS A 363 14.08 47.01 9.67
N VAL A 364 14.40 47.61 8.51
CA VAL A 364 14.63 49.07 8.40
C VAL A 364 13.40 49.88 8.84
N THR A 365 12.20 49.44 8.47
CA THR A 365 10.96 50.09 8.92
C THR A 365 10.83 50.06 10.44
N SER A 366 11.16 48.91 11.05
CA SER A 366 11.17 48.73 12.50
C SER A 366 12.18 49.66 13.18
N GLU A 367 13.40 49.78 12.66
CA GLU A 367 14.42 50.72 13.18
C GLU A 367 13.92 52.17 13.11
N MET A 368 13.30 52.58 12.00
CA MET A 368 12.73 53.92 11.86
C MET A 368 11.60 54.17 12.87
N THR A 369 10.78 53.15 13.19
CA THR A 369 9.75 53.30 14.24
C THR A 369 10.34 53.44 15.64
N GLU A 370 11.49 52.81 15.93
CA GLU A 370 12.23 53.01 17.18
C GLU A 370 12.75 54.45 17.30
N GLU A 371 13.24 55.03 16.21
CA GLU A 371 13.63 56.45 16.19
C GLU A 371 12.45 57.40 16.40
N ILE A 372 11.28 57.09 15.82
CA ILE A 372 10.05 57.84 16.06
C ILE A 372 9.69 57.78 17.55
N ILE A 373 9.76 56.61 18.19
CA ILE A 373 9.55 56.47 19.64
C ILE A 373 10.51 57.37 20.41
N ARG A 374 11.81 57.36 20.06
CA ARG A 374 12.83 58.20 20.71
C ARG A 374 12.53 59.70 20.59
N LEU A 375 12.10 60.16 19.41
CA LEU A 375 11.70 61.55 19.20
C LEU A 375 10.45 61.92 20.01
N LEU A 376 9.47 61.02 20.05
CA LEU A 376 8.24 61.20 20.81
C LEU A 376 8.47 61.30 22.32
N ALA A 377 9.45 60.57 22.86
CA ALA A 377 9.82 60.60 24.28
C ALA A 377 10.24 61.99 24.79
N VAL A 378 10.67 62.89 23.91
CA VAL A 378 11.10 64.25 24.25
C VAL A 378 9.91 65.19 24.49
N ILE A 379 8.72 64.83 24.01
CA ILE A 379 7.50 65.64 24.10
C ILE A 379 6.63 65.12 25.25
N ARG A 380 6.50 65.91 26.32
CA ARG A 380 5.60 65.58 27.43
C ARG A 380 4.20 66.14 27.17
N LEU A 381 3.34 65.26 26.67
CA LEU A 381 1.93 65.53 26.46
C LEU A 381 1.07 65.07 27.63
N ASN A 382 1.46 64.01 28.35
CA ASN A 382 0.53 63.33 29.24
C ASN A 382 0.37 64.01 30.61
N ASP A 383 -0.89 64.23 31.01
CA ASP A 383 -1.24 64.56 32.39
C ASP A 383 -1.44 63.28 33.24
N ASN A 384 -1.74 63.44 34.53
CA ASN A 384 -1.95 62.30 35.42
C ASN A 384 -3.13 61.39 35.00
N ARG A 385 -4.14 61.93 34.31
CA ARG A 385 -5.33 61.18 33.89
C ARG A 385 -5.01 60.29 32.70
N GLU A 386 -4.29 60.84 31.74
CA GLU A 386 -3.84 60.14 30.55
C GLU A 386 -2.78 59.09 30.89
N PHE A 387 -1.89 59.39 31.84
CA PHE A 387 -0.97 58.40 32.43
C PHE A 387 -1.74 57.19 32.96
N THR A 388 -2.77 57.41 33.79
CA THR A 388 -3.57 56.34 34.38
C THR A 388 -4.28 55.50 33.31
N SER A 389 -4.90 56.12 32.31
CA SER A 389 -5.57 55.41 31.21
C SER A 389 -4.59 54.55 30.40
N PHE A 390 -3.38 55.06 30.17
CA PHE A 390 -2.35 54.33 29.45
C PHE A 390 -1.82 53.15 30.26
N ALA A 391 -1.48 53.36 31.53
CA ALA A 391 -1.00 52.32 32.43
C ALA A 391 -2.01 51.16 32.55
N GLN A 392 -3.32 51.44 32.62
CA GLN A 392 -4.37 50.43 32.55
C GLN A 392 -4.33 49.62 31.25
N SER A 393 -4.14 50.30 30.12
CA SER A 393 -4.02 49.65 28.81
C SER A 393 -2.77 48.78 28.67
N VAL A 394 -1.72 49.08 29.42
CA VAL A 394 -0.48 48.28 29.48
C VAL A 394 -0.66 47.06 30.38
N ILE A 395 -1.28 47.22 31.56
CA ILE A 395 -1.64 46.11 32.44
C ILE A 395 -2.47 45.07 31.69
N GLN A 396 -3.52 45.49 30.97
CA GLN A 396 -4.36 44.55 30.23
C GLN A 396 -3.56 43.77 29.18
N ARG A 397 -2.72 44.45 28.40
CA ARG A 397 -1.90 43.78 27.38
C ARG A 397 -0.84 42.86 27.97
N HIS A 398 -0.33 43.16 29.16
CA HIS A 398 0.61 42.30 29.86
C HIS A 398 -0.08 41.05 30.43
N LYS A 399 -1.34 41.17 30.91
CA LYS A 399 -2.17 40.01 31.26
C LYS A 399 -2.43 39.12 30.05
N ASP A 400 -2.84 39.72 28.92
CA ASP A 400 -3.04 38.97 27.67
C ASP A 400 -1.76 38.25 27.21
N PHE A 401 -0.58 38.82 27.46
CA PHE A 401 0.71 38.20 27.16
C PHE A 401 0.95 36.95 28.02
N VAL A 402 0.71 37.05 29.32
CA VAL A 402 0.89 35.95 30.28
C VAL A 402 -0.12 34.84 30.00
N ASP A 403 -1.38 35.16 29.70
CA ASP A 403 -2.40 34.16 29.33
C ASP A 403 -1.98 33.36 28.09
N LYS A 404 -1.39 34.04 27.09
CA LYS A 404 -0.83 33.38 25.90
C LYS A 404 0.38 32.51 26.22
N LEU A 405 1.22 32.93 27.17
CA LEU A 405 2.38 32.16 27.62
C LEU A 405 1.98 30.87 28.37
N HIS A 406 0.84 30.87 29.07
CA HIS A 406 0.25 29.68 29.70
C HIS A 406 -0.39 28.73 28.69
N ALA A 407 -1.25 29.26 27.81
CA ALA A 407 -1.91 28.49 26.75
C ALA A 407 -0.89 27.75 25.87
N GLY A 408 0.11 28.49 25.43
CA GLY A 408 1.44 28.29 25.94
C GLY A 408 2.07 26.91 26.11
N VAL A 409 2.75 26.89 27.23
CA VAL A 409 3.29 25.69 27.87
C VAL A 409 2.29 24.52 27.86
N ASP A 410 0.98 24.77 27.95
CA ASP A 410 -0.04 23.73 27.99
C ASP A 410 -0.27 23.04 26.65
N SER A 411 -0.22 23.77 25.53
CA SER A 411 -0.45 23.18 24.19
C SER A 411 0.81 22.57 23.57
N GLY A 412 1.96 22.62 24.27
CA GLY A 412 3.26 22.18 23.74
C GLY A 412 3.67 22.92 22.46
N GLY A 413 3.11 24.10 22.24
CA GLY A 413 3.18 24.84 20.97
C GLY A 413 4.17 26.00 21.00
N PHE A 414 4.25 26.74 19.90
CA PHE A 414 4.99 27.99 19.80
C PHE A 414 4.04 29.18 20.02
N PHE A 415 4.42 30.15 20.85
CA PHE A 415 3.61 31.34 21.15
C PHE A 415 4.23 32.56 20.51
N ASP A 416 3.47 33.21 19.63
CA ASP A 416 3.87 34.43 18.92
C ASP A 416 3.88 35.63 19.89
N LEU A 417 4.95 35.72 20.69
CA LEU A 417 5.15 36.71 21.75
C LEU A 417 6.44 37.53 21.51
N GLU A 418 6.38 38.84 21.82
CA GLU A 418 7.51 39.77 21.67
C GLU A 418 8.47 39.63 22.86
N GLY A 419 9.67 39.12 22.60
CA GLY A 419 10.70 38.88 23.62
C GLY A 419 11.70 40.03 23.81
N ASN A 420 11.59 41.11 23.03
CA ASN A 420 12.42 42.30 23.22
C ASN A 420 11.74 43.25 24.23
N PRO A 421 12.39 43.55 25.38
CA PRO A 421 11.82 44.42 26.40
C PRO A 421 11.47 45.80 25.88
N ASN A 422 12.19 46.34 24.90
CA ASN A 422 11.97 47.69 24.36
C ASN A 422 10.88 47.76 23.29
N ARG A 423 10.47 46.63 22.71
CA ARG A 423 9.43 46.56 21.67
C ARG A 423 8.06 46.18 22.21
N CYS A 424 8.01 45.54 23.38
CA CYS A 424 6.74 45.24 24.03
C CYS A 424 6.02 46.53 24.46
N LYS A 425 4.69 46.46 24.64
CA LYS A 425 3.88 47.65 24.97
C LYS A 425 4.28 48.32 26.28
N LEU A 426 4.77 47.56 27.26
CA LEU A 426 5.28 48.08 28.53
C LEU A 426 6.67 48.74 28.38
N GLY A 427 7.55 48.22 27.55
CA GLY A 427 8.81 48.89 27.21
C GLY A 427 8.57 50.20 26.47
N VAL A 428 7.70 50.17 25.47
CA VAL A 428 7.31 51.38 24.73
C VAL A 428 6.63 52.40 25.67
N PHE A 429 5.87 51.95 26.67
CA PHE A 429 5.32 52.83 27.72
C PHE A 429 6.41 53.58 28.49
N PHE A 430 7.41 52.87 29.02
CA PHE A 430 8.49 53.48 29.79
C PHE A 430 9.40 54.38 28.95
N ASN A 431 9.59 54.01 27.67
CA ASN A 431 10.40 54.80 26.74
C ASN A 431 9.68 56.09 26.31
N LEU A 432 8.36 56.09 26.23
CA LEU A 432 7.58 57.21 25.73
C LEU A 432 7.07 58.17 26.80
N ILE A 433 6.73 57.65 27.98
CA ILE A 433 6.08 58.45 29.01
C ILE A 433 7.09 58.86 30.07
N PRO A 434 7.41 60.17 30.21
CA PRO A 434 8.28 60.61 31.27
C PRO A 434 7.63 60.37 32.62
N LYS A 435 8.41 59.95 33.62
CA LYS A 435 7.93 59.69 34.98
C LYS A 435 7.09 60.87 35.50
N PRO A 436 5.81 60.65 35.82
CA PRO A 436 4.98 61.66 36.47
C PRO A 436 5.58 62.16 37.79
N ASN A 437 5.34 63.44 38.12
CA ASN A 437 5.76 64.02 39.39
C ASN A 437 5.01 63.44 40.61
N CYS A 438 3.87 62.79 40.39
CA CYS A 438 3.14 62.04 41.43
C CYS A 438 3.85 60.76 41.85
N ILE A 439 4.74 60.21 41.02
CA ILE A 439 5.36 58.89 41.24
C ILE A 439 6.77 59.06 41.78
N SER A 440 7.12 58.28 42.80
CA SER A 440 8.48 58.26 43.34
C SER A 440 9.45 57.68 42.31
N GLN A 441 10.68 58.22 42.26
CA GLN A 441 11.72 57.70 41.38
C GLN A 441 11.98 56.21 41.64
N ARG A 442 11.98 55.83 42.92
CA ARG A 442 12.13 54.44 43.38
C ARG A 442 11.11 53.48 42.76
N LEU A 443 9.81 53.77 42.84
CA LEU A 443 8.77 52.87 42.31
C LEU A 443 8.86 52.76 40.78
N TRP A 444 9.23 53.85 40.10
CA TRP A 444 9.43 53.87 38.66
C TRP A 444 10.58 52.96 38.22
N ASP A 445 11.76 53.13 38.82
CA ASP A 445 12.96 52.37 38.46
C ASP A 445 12.85 50.90 38.88
N GLU A 446 12.24 50.60 40.04
CA GLU A 446 11.94 49.23 40.47
C GLU A 446 11.06 48.51 39.44
N THR A 447 10.04 49.17 38.90
CA THR A 447 9.13 48.54 37.91
C THR A 447 9.83 48.29 36.58
N ILE A 448 10.71 49.19 36.14
CA ILE A 448 11.54 49.00 34.94
C ILE A 448 12.46 47.79 35.14
N SER A 449 13.14 47.71 36.29
CA SER A 449 14.06 46.61 36.60
C SER A 449 13.35 45.24 36.66
N ILE A 450 12.17 45.18 37.29
CA ILE A 450 11.37 43.94 37.37
C ILE A 450 10.87 43.54 35.98
N HIS A 451 10.46 44.50 35.15
CA HIS A 451 10.10 44.25 33.75
C HIS A 451 11.26 43.71 32.91
N GLU A 452 12.46 44.27 33.04
CA GLU A 452 13.65 43.77 32.35
C GLU A 452 14.02 42.34 32.78
N ARG A 453 13.78 41.98 34.05
CA ARG A 453 13.98 40.62 34.57
C ARG A 453 12.96 39.60 34.05
N PHE A 454 11.78 40.05 33.61
CA PHE A 454 10.73 39.17 33.08
C PHE A 454 11.10 38.57 31.71
N HIS A 455 11.67 39.36 30.80
CA HIS A 455 11.96 38.92 29.42
C HIS A 455 12.96 37.75 29.33
N PRO A 456 14.07 37.70 30.10
CA PRO A 456 14.95 36.53 30.14
C PRO A 456 14.25 35.25 30.60
N LEU A 457 13.23 35.34 31.45
CA LEU A 457 12.45 34.16 31.88
C LEU A 457 11.54 33.67 30.76
N TYR A 458 10.92 34.58 30.01
CA TYR A 458 10.17 34.23 28.80
C TYR A 458 11.01 33.40 27.82
N HIS A 459 12.23 33.84 27.50
CA HIS A 459 13.12 33.10 26.60
C HIS A 459 13.45 31.69 27.13
N LYS A 460 13.67 31.56 28.45
CA LYS A 460 13.90 30.25 29.08
C LYS A 460 12.68 29.34 29.04
N VAL A 461 11.46 29.90 29.17
CA VAL A 461 10.21 29.14 29.01
C VAL A 461 10.11 28.62 27.58
N LEU A 462 10.38 29.48 26.59
CA LEU A 462 10.35 29.12 25.17
C LEU A 462 11.34 27.99 24.86
N ASP A 463 12.58 28.10 25.32
CA ASP A 463 13.61 27.07 25.15
C ASP A 463 13.19 25.73 25.76
N ALA A 464 12.58 25.75 26.95
CA ALA A 464 12.09 24.54 27.61
C ALA A 464 10.93 23.89 26.85
N VAL A 465 9.99 24.68 26.31
CA VAL A 465 8.89 24.17 25.48
C VAL A 465 9.42 23.59 24.16
N MET A 466 10.33 24.27 23.48
CA MET A 466 10.96 23.78 22.24
C MET A 466 11.80 22.51 22.50
N GLY A 467 12.45 22.42 23.66
CA GLY A 467 13.15 21.22 24.13
C GLY A 467 12.25 20.09 24.60
N SER A 468 10.91 20.25 24.52
CA SER A 468 9.91 19.31 25.04
C SER A 468 10.01 19.02 26.55
N ASP A 469 10.66 19.89 27.33
CA ASP A 469 10.76 19.81 28.79
C ASP A 469 9.61 20.59 29.44
N THR A 470 8.44 19.96 29.43
CA THR A 470 7.19 20.54 29.94
C THR A 470 7.23 20.84 31.44
N ALA A 471 7.97 20.05 32.24
CA ALA A 471 8.10 20.26 33.67
C ALA A 471 8.90 21.53 33.97
N ARG A 472 10.04 21.71 33.28
CA ARG A 472 10.86 22.91 33.40
C ARG A 472 10.14 24.14 32.87
N ALA A 473 9.41 24.00 31.76
CA ALA A 473 8.61 25.08 31.19
C ALA A 473 7.54 25.59 32.16
N ARG A 474 6.79 24.70 32.83
CA ARG A 474 5.79 25.07 33.84
C ARG A 474 6.41 25.77 35.05
N GLN A 475 7.55 25.29 35.53
CA GLN A 475 8.27 25.93 36.64
C GLN A 475 8.67 27.37 36.28
N LEU A 476 9.30 27.55 35.12
CA LEU A 476 9.73 28.87 34.65
C LEU A 476 8.54 29.80 34.35
N CYS A 477 7.43 29.25 33.87
CA CYS A 477 6.19 30.00 33.66
C CYS A 477 5.61 30.50 34.99
N HIS A 478 5.65 29.68 36.04
CA HIS A 478 5.25 30.10 37.39
C HIS A 478 6.18 31.18 37.96
N GLU A 479 7.49 31.09 37.72
CA GLU A 479 8.43 32.17 38.08
C GLU A 479 8.13 33.47 37.33
N ALA A 480 7.77 33.37 36.05
CA ALA A 480 7.34 34.52 35.24
C ALA A 480 6.03 35.14 35.78
N ASP A 481 5.07 34.33 36.22
CA ASP A 481 3.82 34.81 36.84
C ASP A 481 4.09 35.68 38.07
N LEU A 482 4.97 35.24 38.97
CA LEU A 482 5.27 35.98 40.20
C LEU A 482 5.80 37.38 39.88
N ILE A 483 6.68 37.48 38.88
CA ILE A 483 7.23 38.74 38.39
C ILE A 483 6.14 39.57 37.69
N SER A 484 5.29 38.94 36.86
CA SER A 484 4.17 39.62 36.19
C SER A 484 3.20 40.26 37.20
N HIS A 485 2.84 39.54 38.26
CA HIS A 485 2.01 40.07 39.34
C HIS A 485 2.68 41.27 40.03
N GLU A 486 4.01 41.24 40.22
CA GLU A 486 4.76 42.36 40.78
C GLU A 486 4.75 43.59 39.87
N ILE A 487 4.94 43.41 38.56
CA ILE A 487 4.82 44.48 37.55
C ILE A 487 3.41 45.11 37.60
N ILE A 488 2.37 44.27 37.59
CA ILE A 488 0.97 44.73 37.61
C ILE A 488 0.68 45.51 38.90
N ARG A 489 1.09 44.98 40.06
CA ARG A 489 0.92 45.67 41.35
C ARG A 489 1.59 47.03 41.36
N ASN A 490 2.81 47.15 40.85
CA ASN A 490 3.51 48.43 40.80
C ASN A 490 2.81 49.43 39.87
N LEU A 491 2.34 48.99 38.70
CA LEU A 491 1.58 49.84 37.78
C LEU A 491 0.23 50.29 38.40
N GLU A 492 -0.47 49.41 39.13
CA GLU A 492 -1.68 49.75 39.87
C GLU A 492 -1.42 50.76 41.00
N ALA A 493 -0.31 50.60 41.73
CA ALA A 493 0.12 51.57 42.76
C ALA A 493 0.46 52.94 42.15
N MET A 494 1.11 52.97 40.98
CA MET A 494 1.35 54.20 40.22
C MET A 494 0.05 54.89 39.81
N ILE A 495 -0.92 54.12 39.30
CA ILE A 495 -2.26 54.60 38.94
C ILE A 495 -2.96 55.24 40.14
N GLN A 496 -2.99 54.56 41.29
CA GLN A 496 -3.65 55.05 42.51
C GLN A 496 -3.01 56.35 43.02
N THR A 497 -1.67 56.42 43.02
CA THR A 497 -0.92 57.60 43.48
C THR A 497 -1.23 58.83 42.62
N CYS A 498 -1.33 58.65 41.30
CA CYS A 498 -1.63 59.74 40.38
C CYS A 498 -3.11 60.13 40.36
N ALA A 499 -4.03 59.19 40.62
CA ALA A 499 -5.46 59.46 40.78
C ALA A 499 -5.79 60.22 42.10
N GLY A 500 -5.15 59.86 43.22
CA GLY A 500 -5.40 60.48 44.53
C GLY A 500 -5.04 61.97 44.62
N ARG A 501 -4.04 62.43 43.86
CA ARG A 501 -3.67 63.86 43.77
C ARG A 501 -4.60 64.70 42.88
N GLN A 502 -5.52 64.09 42.12
CA GLN A 502 -6.51 64.83 41.33
C GLN A 502 -7.65 65.40 42.19
N GLY A 503 -7.98 64.75 43.31
CA GLY A 503 -9.05 65.19 44.22
C GLY A 503 -8.70 66.41 45.11
N ALA A 504 -7.41 66.68 45.33
CA ALA A 504 -6.96 67.72 46.27
C ALA A 504 -7.01 69.17 45.72
N LYS A 505 -7.26 69.38 44.42
CA LYS A 505 -7.36 70.71 43.80
C LYS A 505 -8.80 71.24 43.65
N GLY A 506 -9.82 70.52 44.14
CA GLY A 506 -11.24 70.85 43.94
C GLY A 506 -12.06 71.33 45.14
N SER A 507 -11.50 71.42 46.36
CA SER A 507 -12.28 71.66 47.60
C SER A 507 -12.12 73.06 48.21
N GLY A 508 -12.06 74.10 47.36
CA GLY A 508 -11.94 75.50 47.78
C GLY A 508 -13.22 76.32 47.61
N VAL A 509 -14.37 75.87 48.13
CA VAL A 509 -15.60 76.69 48.21
C VAL A 509 -16.14 76.66 49.64
N LYS A 510 -16.01 77.79 50.35
CA LYS A 510 -16.68 78.02 51.65
C LYS A 510 -18.19 78.20 51.41
N PRO A 511 -19.07 77.66 52.27
CA PRO A 511 -20.50 77.85 52.13
C PRO A 511 -20.89 79.28 52.55
N LEU A 512 -21.67 79.97 51.70
CA LEU A 512 -22.30 81.25 52.02
C LEU A 512 -23.32 81.06 53.15
N ALA A 513 -23.16 81.82 54.23
CA ALA A 513 -24.16 81.96 55.27
C ALA A 513 -25.26 82.92 54.81
N LEU A 514 -26.51 82.45 54.83
CA LEU A 514 -27.72 83.27 54.72
C LEU A 514 -27.95 84.01 56.05
N LYS A 515 -28.13 85.33 56.00
CA LYS A 515 -28.73 86.13 57.07
C LYS A 515 -29.67 87.17 56.45
N GLY A 516 -30.92 87.13 56.93
CA GLY A 516 -31.85 88.26 57.05
C GLY A 516 -32.42 88.79 55.76
#